data_AF-A0A3C1KWE7-F1
#
_entry.id   AF-A0A3C1KWE7-F1
#
_cell.length_a   1.000
_cell.length_b   1.000
_cell.length_c   1.000
_cell.angle_alpha   90.00
_cell.angle_beta   90.00
_cell.angle_gamma   90.00
#
_symmetry.space_group_name_H-M   'P 1'
#
loop_
_entity.id
_entity.type
_entity.pdbx_description
1 polymer ?
#
loop_
_entity_poly.entity_id
_entity_poly.type
_entity_poly.pdbx_seq_one_letter_code
_entity_poly.pdbx_strand_id
1 'polypeptide(L)' 'LLIVRSGLYYEPSRYQSTTGRLHWTAGADLRVPIQLDFRLSAVLDVASEYSKVAFGLGLWQ' A
#
# COMPACT_ATOMS: atom_id res chain seq x y z
N LEU A 1 -10.93 -13.13 7.23
CA LEU A 1 -9.46 -13.15 7.43
C LEU A 1 -8.95 -11.74 7.23
N LEU A 2 -8.09 -11.24 8.12
CA LEU A 2 -7.43 -9.95 8.01
C LEU A 2 -5.93 -10.19 7.79
N ILE A 3 -5.36 -9.59 6.74
CA ILE A 3 -3.91 -9.60 6.47
C ILE A 3 -3.42 -8.17 6.57
N VAL A 4 -2.34 -7.94 7.33
CA VAL A 4 -1.69 -6.65 7.45
C VAL A 4 -0.28 -6.71 6.85
N ARG A 5 0.15 -5.63 6.21
CA ARG A 5 1.45 -5.49 5.57
C ARG A 5 2.04 -4.13 5.87
N SER A 6 3.34 -4.06 6.06
CA SER A 6 4.09 -2.81 6.09
C SER A 6 5.40 -3.00 5.35
N GLY A 7 5.94 -1.89 4.84
CA GLY A 7 7.16 -1.92 4.05
C GLY A 7 7.88 -0.59 4.11
N LEU A 8 9.16 -0.64 3.76
CA LEU A 8 9.98 0.53 3.52
C LEU A 8 10.64 0.35 2.15
N TYR A 9 10.65 1.40 1.34
CA TYR A 9 11.43 1.42 0.11
C TYR A 9 12.03 2.80 -0.12
N TYR A 10 13.13 2.86 -0.85
CA TYR A 10 13.76 4.10 -1.25
C TYR A 10 13.50 4.34 -2.72
N GLU A 11 12.94 5.51 -3.06
CA GLU A 11 12.75 5.98 -4.42
C GLU A 11 13.84 7.00 -4.77
N PRO A 12 14.83 6.66 -5.61
CA PRO A 12 15.84 7.61 -6.06
C PRO A 12 15.22 8.73 -6.90
N SER A 13 15.75 9.95 -6.77
CA SER A 13 15.36 11.07 -7.62
C SER A 13 15.76 10.81 -9.07
N ARG A 14 14.85 11.08 -10.01
CA ARG A 14 15.15 11.03 -11.45
C ARG A 14 15.96 12.22 -11.95
N TYR A 15 16.06 13.28 -11.14
CA TYR A 15 16.66 14.56 -11.54
C TYR A 15 17.98 14.87 -10.84
N GLN A 16 18.24 14.21 -9.69
CA GLN A 16 19.43 14.44 -8.88
C GLN A 16 20.01 13.10 -8.44
N SER A 17 21.30 12.90 -8.66
CA SER A 17 21.99 11.63 -8.44
C SER A 17 22.21 11.25 -6.98
N THR A 18 22.09 12.20 -6.06
CA THR A 18 22.34 12.02 -4.62
C THR A 18 21.10 12.19 -3.74
N THR A 19 19.92 12.41 -4.33
CA THR A 19 18.70 12.63 -3.56
C THR A 19 17.63 11.60 -3.91
N GLY A 20 16.66 11.45 -3.02
CA GLY A 20 15.57 10.50 -3.15
C GLY A 20 14.69 10.52 -1.91
N ARG A 21 13.66 9.70 -1.91
CA ARG A 21 12.65 9.68 -0.86
C ARG A 21 12.59 8.30 -0.22
N LEU A 22 12.58 8.28 1.10
CA LEU A 22 12.24 7.09 1.85
C LEU A 22 10.71 7.05 1.99
N HIS A 23 10.13 5.94 1.56
CA HIS A 23 8.71 5.65 1.64
C HIS A 23 8.46 4.61 2.71
N TRP A 24 7.52 4.89 3.60
CA TRP A 24 6.90 3.94 4.50
C TRP A 24 5.51 3.60 4.02
N THR A 25 5.26 2.31 3.83
CA THR A 25 3.97 1.80 3.39
C THR A 25 3.33 0.94 4.47
N ALA A 26 2.01 1.03 4.56
CA ALA A 26 1.19 0.16 5.40
C ALA A 26 -0.07 -0.22 4.63
N GLY A 27 -0.60 -1.41 4.88
CA GLY A 27 -1.84 -1.84 4.23
C GLY A 27 -2.53 -2.97 4.96
N ALA A 28 -3.82 -3.10 4.70
CA ALA A 28 -4.68 -4.13 5.25
C ALA A 28 -5.58 -4.70 4.16
N ASP A 29 -5.72 -6.02 4.14
CA ASP A 29 -6.63 -6.76 3.28
C ASP A 29 -7.62 -7.53 4.14
N LEU A 30 -8.92 -7.27 3.92
CA LEU A 30 -10.02 -7.93 4.61
C LEU A 30 -10.75 -8.87 3.66
N ARG A 31 -10.82 -10.16 4.01
CA ARG A 31 -11.66 -11.15 3.35
C ARG A 31 -13.11 -10.98 3.77
N VAL A 32 -14.00 -10.87 2.78
CA VAL A 32 -15.44 -10.76 2.92
C VAL A 32 -16.09 -11.93 2.15
N PRO A 33 -16.35 -13.07 2.81
CA PRO A 33 -16.85 -14.27 2.13
C PRO A 33 -18.37 -14.21 1.92
N ILE A 34 -18.84 -13.42 0.95
CA ILE A 34 -20.28 -13.24 0.65
C ILE A 34 -20.57 -13.56 -0.82
N GLN A 35 -21.25 -14.68 -1.09
CA GLN A 35 -21.59 -15.22 -2.42
C GLN A 35 -20.38 -15.51 -3.32
N LEU A 36 -19.57 -14.49 -3.58
CA LEU A 36 -18.26 -14.53 -4.19
C LEU A 36 -17.27 -14.09 -3.10
N ASP A 37 -16.19 -14.83 -2.90
CA ASP A 37 -15.24 -14.52 -1.83
C ASP A 37 -14.49 -13.23 -2.19
N PHE A 38 -14.78 -12.11 -1.51
CA PHE A 38 -14.23 -10.80 -1.84
C PHE A 38 -13.04 -10.41 -0.95
N ARG A 39 -12.18 -9.54 -1.47
CA ARG A 39 -11.09 -8.88 -0.76
C ARG A 39 -11.28 -7.36 -0.83
N LEU A 40 -11.37 -6.71 0.32
CA LEU A 40 -11.27 -5.27 0.47
C LEU A 40 -9.86 -4.90 0.90
N SER A 41 -9.24 -3.94 0.22
CA SER A 41 -7.86 -3.52 0.48
C SER A 41 -7.80 -2.04 0.81
N ALA A 42 -6.98 -1.68 1.79
CA ALA A 42 -6.60 -0.30 2.08
C ALA A 42 -5.07 -0.21 2.18
N VAL A 43 -4.47 0.78 1.54
CA VAL A 43 -3.02 1.00 1.52
C VAL A 43 -2.72 2.48 1.78
N LEU A 44 -1.70 2.72 2.59
CA LEU A 44 -1.11 4.01 2.91
C LEU A 44 0.36 3.98 2.45
N ASP A 45 0.80 5.06 1.81
CA ASP A 45 2.19 5.32 1.43
C ASP A 45 2.56 6.73 1.89
N VAL A 46 3.60 6.86 2.70
CA VAL A 46 4.06 8.11 3.30
C VAL A 46 5.54 8.29 3.03
N ALA A 47 5.90 9.46 2.51
CA ALA A 47 7.27 9.92 2.35
C ALA A 47 7.35 11.42 2.70
N SER A 48 8.56 11.96 2.71
CA SER A 48 8.75 13.41 2.89
C SER A 48 7.96 14.17 1.81
N GLU A 49 7.04 15.03 2.27
CA GLU A 49 6.13 15.84 1.42
C GLU A 49 5.16 15.05 0.53
N TYR A 50 4.94 13.76 0.82
CA TYR A 50 4.08 12.90 0.04
C TYR A 50 3.29 11.96 0.93
N SER A 51 1.97 11.95 0.78
CA SER A 51 1.12 10.92 1.36
C SER A 51 0.05 10.52 0.35
N LYS A 52 -0.17 9.20 0.24
CA LYS A 52 -1.26 8.64 -0.56
C LYS A 52 -1.98 7.56 0.20
N VAL A 53 -3.29 7.52 -0.03
CA VAL A 53 -4.17 6.44 0.41
C VAL A 53 -4.83 5.85 -0.82
N ALA A 54 -4.90 4.52 -0.88
CA ALA A 54 -5.56 3.79 -1.94
C ALA A 54 -6.50 2.73 -1.36
N PHE A 55 -7.62 2.52 -2.03
CA PHE A 55 -8.59 1.47 -1.71
C PHE A 55 -8.72 0.52 -2.90
N GLY A 56 -8.95 -0.75 -2.61
CA GLY A 56 -9.08 -1.80 -3.63
C GLY A 56 -10.22 -2.75 -3.30
N LEU A 57 -10.81 -3.31 -4.36
CA LEU A 57 -11.79 -4.38 -4.31
C LEU A 57 -11.34 -5.46 -5.30
N GLY A 58 -11.37 -6.72 -4.89
CA GLY A 58 -11.06 -7.86 -5.75
C GLY A 58 -11.65 -9.16 -5.21
N LEU A 59 -11.39 -10.27 -5.92
CA LEU A 59 -11.70 -11.60 -5.41
C LEU A 59 -10.59 -12.06 -4.46
N TRP A 60 -10.98 -12.79 -3.42
CA TRP A 60 -10.10 -13.44 -2.48
C TRP A 60 -9.54 -14.72 -3.11
N GLN A 61 -8.23 -14.74 -3.32
CA GLN A 61 -7.45 -15.85 -3.88
C GLN A 61 -6.11 -15.91 -3.15
#